data_AF-A0AAV3IPL3-F1
#
_entry.id   AF-A0AAV3IPL3-F1
#
_cell.length_a   1.000
_cell.length_b   1.000
_cell.length_c   1.000
_cell.angle_alpha   90.00
_cell.angle_beta   90.00
_cell.angle_gamma   90.00
#
_symmetry.space_group_name_H-M   'P 1'
#
loop_
_entity.id
_entity.type
_entity.pdbx_description
1 polymer ?
#
loop_
_entity_poly.entity_id
_entity_poly.type
_entity_poly.pdbx_seq_one_letter_code
_entity_poly.pdbx_strand_id
1 'polypeptide(L)'
;MKKIYIFLFFLLSLSIHAEEVVSEDAAVSKDFQQDFRDELFGPNTGYSWMGAPTEEYDQKVILGARSIYCAKVADILDKPLEAIKLFNKGAENLNEYSNQLNVRNSVSTKYNSILRFSKPSYVLGSNVIKGMIIESIISSIDEQFYTLGSDKKARQSQLKIFYSDECTSYL
;
A
#
# COMPACT_ATOMS: atom_id res chain seq x y z
N MET A 1 -58.64 44.65 32.22
CA MET A 1 -57.49 45.56 31.94
C MET A 1 -56.29 44.72 31.57
N LYS A 2 -55.78 44.90 30.35
CA LYS A 2 -54.62 44.19 29.78
C LYS A 2 -53.32 44.76 30.36
N LYS A 3 -52.37 43.89 30.70
CA LYS A 3 -50.94 44.21 30.62
C LYS A 3 -50.24 43.03 29.93
N ILE A 4 -49.79 43.34 28.72
CA ILE A 4 -48.97 42.50 27.84
C ILE A 4 -47.53 42.77 28.28
N TYR A 5 -46.76 41.73 28.58
CA TYR A 5 -45.31 41.83 28.68
C TYR A 5 -44.71 41.25 27.41
N ILE A 6 -44.11 42.15 26.63
CA ILE A 6 -43.43 41.91 25.37
C ILE A 6 -42.13 41.18 25.69
N PHE A 7 -42.00 39.92 25.25
CA PHE A 7 -40.74 39.19 25.31
C PHE A 7 -39.90 39.62 24.10
N LEU A 8 -38.90 40.47 24.34
CA LEU A 8 -38.01 40.99 23.31
C LEU A 8 -37.03 39.88 22.91
N PHE A 9 -37.17 39.44 21.67
CA PHE A 9 -36.32 38.49 20.97
C PHE A 9 -34.93 39.14 20.79
N PHE A 10 -33.94 38.71 21.58
CA PHE A 10 -32.54 39.07 21.35
C PHE A 10 -31.86 37.93 20.60
N LEU A 11 -31.88 38.03 19.26
CA LEU A 11 -31.02 37.26 18.37
C LEU A 11 -29.59 37.75 18.56
N LEU A 12 -28.86 37.13 19.49
CA LEU A 12 -27.41 37.22 19.51
C LEU A 12 -26.88 36.36 18.36
N SER A 13 -26.55 37.04 17.27
CA SER A 13 -25.66 36.57 16.21
C SER A 13 -24.29 36.24 16.81
N LEU A 14 -24.15 35.03 17.33
CA LEU A 14 -22.85 34.41 17.50
C LEU A 14 -22.58 33.61 16.22
N SER A 15 -21.77 34.22 15.37
CA SER A 15 -21.08 33.58 14.26
C SER A 15 -20.30 32.39 14.80
N ILE A 16 -20.93 31.22 14.85
CA ILE A 16 -20.21 29.95 14.97
C ILE A 16 -19.47 29.83 13.64
N HIS A 17 -18.25 30.39 13.59
CA HIS A 17 -17.26 29.82 12.71
C HIS A 17 -17.15 28.38 13.17
N ALA A 18 -17.63 27.47 12.33
CA ALA A 18 -17.21 26.09 12.40
C ALA A 18 -15.69 26.14 12.25
N GLU A 19 -15.01 26.28 13.38
CA GLU A 19 -13.60 25.95 13.48
C GLU A 19 -13.61 24.45 13.29
N GLU A 20 -13.33 24.11 12.04
CA GLU A 20 -13.14 22.76 11.54
C GLU A 20 -12.09 22.15 12.46
N VAL A 21 -12.55 21.41 13.47
CA VAL A 21 -11.70 20.51 14.23
C VAL A 21 -11.32 19.44 13.22
N VAL A 22 -10.26 19.73 12.45
CA VAL A 22 -9.49 18.74 11.72
C VAL A 22 -9.00 17.80 12.80
N SER A 23 -9.76 16.74 13.01
CA SER A 23 -9.48 15.77 14.05
C SER A 23 -8.06 15.25 13.83
N GLU A 24 -7.29 15.19 14.92
CA GLU A 24 -5.97 14.54 14.94
C GLU A 24 -6.06 13.06 14.50
N ASP A 25 -7.25 12.48 14.39
CA ASP A 25 -7.50 11.17 13.76
C ASP A 25 -7.14 11.13 12.27
N ALA A 26 -7.14 12.27 11.56
CA ALA A 26 -6.67 12.36 10.18
C ALA A 26 -5.13 12.26 10.06
N ALA A 27 -4.40 12.54 11.15
CA ALA A 27 -2.94 12.40 11.20
C ALA A 27 -2.53 10.93 11.41
N VAL A 28 -3.29 10.18 12.24
CA VAL A 28 -3.02 8.77 12.54
C VAL A 28 -3.22 7.85 11.31
N SER A 29 -3.98 8.28 10.30
CA SER A 29 -4.23 7.53 9.06
C SER A 29 -3.18 7.71 7.94
N LYS A 30 -2.33 8.73 7.98
CA LYS A 30 -1.35 9.00 6.90
C LYS A 30 -0.09 8.16 7.07
N ASP A 31 0.40 8.03 8.30
CA ASP A 31 1.66 7.34 8.58
C ASP A 31 1.58 5.84 8.24
N PHE A 32 0.47 5.16 8.51
CA PHE A 32 0.35 3.70 8.25
C PHE A 32 0.13 3.33 6.77
N GLN A 33 -0.33 4.27 5.92
CA GLN A 33 -0.55 4.03 4.49
C GLN A 33 0.70 4.31 3.63
N GLN A 34 1.69 5.02 4.18
CA GLN A 34 2.91 5.39 3.46
C GLN A 34 4.01 4.33 3.56
N ASP A 35 3.96 3.46 4.56
CA ASP A 35 5.06 2.53 4.87
C ASP A 35 5.40 1.58 3.71
N PHE A 36 4.45 0.81 3.18
CA PHE A 36 4.81 -0.23 2.20
C PHE A 36 5.13 0.32 0.79
N ARG A 37 4.50 1.42 0.35
CA ARG A 37 4.91 2.09 -0.89
C ARG A 37 6.29 2.73 -0.74
N ASP A 38 6.55 3.42 0.37
CA ASP A 38 7.84 4.09 0.59
C ASP A 38 8.97 3.08 0.85
N GLU A 39 8.67 1.93 1.46
CA GLU A 39 9.58 0.79 1.56
C GLU A 39 9.96 0.22 0.19
N LEU A 40 9.02 0.21 -0.76
CA LEU A 40 9.23 -0.33 -2.09
C LEU A 40 9.86 0.69 -3.05
N PHE A 41 9.50 1.96 -3.01
CA PHE A 41 9.89 2.95 -4.03
C PHE A 41 10.76 4.09 -3.47
N GLY A 42 10.94 4.17 -2.15
CA GLY A 42 11.72 5.22 -1.52
C GLY A 42 13.22 5.13 -1.82
N PRO A 43 13.97 6.23 -1.60
CA PRO A 43 15.42 6.29 -1.84
C PRO A 43 16.21 5.29 -0.98
N ASN A 44 15.61 4.84 0.13
CA ASN A 44 16.18 3.86 1.04
C ASN A 44 15.57 2.45 0.85
N THR A 45 14.97 2.15 -0.31
CA THR A 45 14.44 0.80 -0.61
C THR A 45 15.56 -0.22 -0.42
N GLY A 46 15.36 -1.18 0.48
CA GLY A 46 16.37 -2.18 0.82
C GLY A 46 17.54 -1.66 1.67
N TYR A 47 17.53 -0.40 2.13
CA TYR A 47 18.56 0.20 2.98
C TYR A 47 18.07 0.54 4.40
N SER A 48 16.80 0.94 4.58
CA SER A 48 16.36 1.65 5.80
C SER A 48 16.40 0.86 7.11
N TRP A 49 16.55 -0.46 7.09
CA TRP A 49 16.49 -1.25 8.33
C TRP A 49 17.37 -2.49 8.41
N MET A 50 17.91 -2.98 7.28
CA MET A 50 18.78 -4.16 7.31
C MET A 50 20.00 -4.10 6.36
N GLY A 51 20.17 -3.03 5.58
CA GLY A 51 21.26 -2.88 4.61
C GLY A 51 20.98 -3.56 3.26
N ALA A 52 21.73 -3.15 2.23
CA ALA A 52 21.48 -3.47 0.82
C ALA A 52 21.22 -4.97 0.54
N PRO A 53 20.39 -5.30 -0.47
CA PRO A 53 20.21 -6.68 -0.93
C PRO A 53 21.53 -7.23 -1.46
N THR A 54 22.03 -8.25 -0.78
CA THR A 54 23.32 -8.88 -1.07
C THR A 54 23.20 -10.07 -2.02
N GLU A 55 22.01 -10.65 -2.17
CA GLU A 55 21.75 -11.83 -3.01
C GLU A 55 20.74 -11.50 -4.13
N GLU A 56 20.88 -12.15 -5.29
CA GLU A 56 20.07 -11.87 -6.48
C GLU A 56 18.57 -12.09 -6.25
N TYR A 57 18.22 -13.16 -5.52
CA TYR A 57 16.81 -13.46 -5.21
C TYR A 57 16.17 -12.43 -4.28
N ASP A 58 16.96 -11.75 -3.43
CA ASP A 58 16.45 -10.69 -2.54
C ASP A 58 16.02 -9.45 -3.35
N GLN A 59 16.82 -9.10 -4.38
CA GLN A 59 16.46 -8.03 -5.31
C GLN A 59 15.20 -8.39 -6.10
N LYS A 60 15.11 -9.65 -6.52
CA LYS A 60 13.95 -10.19 -7.23
C LYS A 60 12.67 -10.14 -6.40
N VAL A 61 12.74 -10.32 -5.07
CA VAL A 61 11.58 -10.13 -4.19
C VAL A 61 11.04 -8.71 -4.25
N ILE A 62 11.92 -7.71 -4.12
CA ILE A 62 11.54 -6.29 -4.18
C ILE A 62 10.95 -5.97 -5.56
N LEU A 63 11.58 -6.43 -6.64
CA LEU A 63 11.06 -6.26 -8.00
C LEU A 63 9.71 -6.93 -8.21
N GLY A 64 9.51 -8.10 -7.58
CA GLY A 64 8.24 -8.81 -7.54
C GLY A 64 7.14 -7.97 -6.91
N ALA A 65 7.38 -7.48 -5.70
CA ALA A 65 6.45 -6.64 -4.95
C ALA A 65 6.14 -5.32 -5.66
N ARG A 66 7.15 -4.63 -6.21
CA ARG A 66 6.96 -3.41 -7.02
C ARG A 66 6.07 -3.65 -8.24
N SER A 67 6.31 -4.74 -8.97
CA SER A 67 5.52 -5.07 -10.16
C SER A 67 4.07 -5.37 -9.79
N ILE A 68 3.81 -6.08 -8.68
CA ILE A 68 2.44 -6.34 -8.19
C ILE A 68 1.77 -5.06 -7.69
N TYR A 69 2.49 -4.18 -7.00
CA TYR A 69 2.00 -2.85 -6.62
C TYR A 69 1.55 -2.06 -7.85
N CYS A 70 2.42 -2.00 -8.87
CA CYS A 70 2.12 -1.34 -10.13
C CYS A 70 0.96 -1.99 -10.90
N ALA A 71 0.79 -3.31 -10.80
CA ALA A 71 -0.37 -4.01 -11.36
C ALA A 71 -1.68 -3.54 -10.71
N LYS A 72 -1.70 -3.38 -9.38
CA LYS A 72 -2.88 -2.85 -8.66
C LYS A 72 -3.17 -1.40 -9.05
N VAL A 73 -2.13 -0.57 -9.17
CA VAL A 73 -2.29 0.81 -9.65
C VAL A 73 -2.86 0.85 -11.08
N ALA A 74 -2.36 0.00 -11.98
CA ALA A 74 -2.89 -0.11 -13.34
C ALA A 74 -4.37 -0.51 -13.35
N ASP A 75 -4.76 -1.47 -12.51
CA ASP A 75 -6.15 -1.91 -12.36
C ASP A 75 -7.07 -0.77 -11.88
N ILE A 76 -6.66 -0.01 -10.86
CA ILE A 76 -7.37 1.18 -10.36
C ILE A 76 -7.51 2.28 -11.43
N LEU A 77 -6.57 2.33 -12.38
CA LEU A 77 -6.54 3.29 -13.50
C LEU A 77 -7.21 2.77 -14.78
N ASP A 78 -7.97 1.67 -14.69
CA ASP A 78 -8.67 1.04 -15.81
C ASP A 78 -7.72 0.62 -16.96
N LYS A 79 -6.53 0.10 -16.62
CA LYS A 79 -5.50 -0.41 -17.55
C LYS A 79 -5.29 -1.92 -17.40
N PRO A 80 -6.28 -2.77 -17.75
CA PRO A 80 -6.28 -4.19 -17.40
C PRO A 80 -5.18 -5.00 -18.10
N LEU A 81 -4.78 -4.64 -19.33
CA LEU A 81 -3.73 -5.36 -20.06
C LEU A 81 -2.35 -5.13 -19.42
N GLU A 82 -2.06 -3.89 -19.04
CA GLU A 82 -0.87 -3.53 -18.30
C GLU A 82 -0.86 -4.18 -16.91
N ALA A 83 -2.01 -4.19 -16.21
CA ALA A 83 -2.15 -4.84 -14.92
C ALA A 83 -1.76 -6.33 -14.98
N ILE A 84 -2.27 -7.07 -15.98
CA ILE A 84 -1.94 -8.50 -16.17
C ILE A 84 -0.45 -8.69 -16.45
N LYS A 85 0.16 -7.87 -17.31
CA LYS A 85 1.60 -7.96 -17.63
C LYS A 85 2.47 -7.74 -16.39
N LEU A 86 2.17 -6.68 -15.64
CA LEU A 86 2.89 -6.33 -14.42
C LEU A 86 2.72 -7.41 -13.35
N PHE A 87 1.51 -7.95 -13.18
CA PHE A 87 1.26 -9.04 -12.25
C PHE A 87 2.08 -10.29 -12.61
N ASN A 88 2.07 -10.71 -13.87
CA ASN A 88 2.82 -11.88 -14.33
C ASN A 88 4.33 -11.71 -14.14
N LYS A 89 4.87 -10.53 -14.48
CA LYS A 89 6.29 -10.20 -14.24
C LYS A 89 6.63 -10.22 -12.75
N GLY A 90 5.74 -9.71 -11.92
CA GLY A 90 5.88 -9.75 -10.47
C GLY A 90 5.92 -11.18 -9.94
N ALA A 91 4.97 -12.02 -10.35
CA ALA A 91 4.91 -13.42 -10.00
C ALA A 91 6.15 -14.20 -10.48
N GLU A 92 6.67 -13.88 -11.67
CA GLU A 92 7.89 -14.51 -12.20
C GLU A 92 9.12 -14.17 -11.34
N ASN A 93 9.28 -12.91 -10.96
CA ASN A 93 10.36 -12.48 -10.08
C ASN A 93 10.31 -13.16 -8.69
N LEU A 94 9.14 -13.62 -8.25
CA LEU A 94 9.00 -14.34 -6.97
C LEU A 94 9.32 -15.84 -7.06
N ASN A 95 9.57 -16.41 -8.24
CA ASN A 95 9.80 -17.85 -8.42
C ASN A 95 11.01 -18.36 -7.64
N GLU A 96 12.15 -17.67 -7.72
CA GLU A 96 13.38 -18.13 -7.09
C GLU A 96 13.28 -18.05 -5.57
N TYR A 97 12.72 -16.95 -5.05
CA TYR A 97 12.49 -16.77 -3.63
C TYR A 97 11.54 -17.83 -3.05
N SER A 98 10.44 -18.15 -3.76
CA SER A 98 9.51 -19.20 -3.30
C SER A 98 10.13 -20.60 -3.35
N ASN A 99 11.05 -20.85 -4.30
CA ASN A 99 11.83 -22.09 -4.36
C ASN A 99 12.83 -22.19 -3.19
N GLN A 100 13.51 -21.10 -2.84
CA GLN A 100 14.42 -21.05 -1.68
C GLN A 100 13.65 -21.27 -0.36
N LEU A 101 12.47 -20.69 -0.23
CA LEU A 101 11.61 -20.89 0.94
C LEU A 101 11.00 -22.29 1.01
N ASN A 102 10.97 -23.04 -0.10
CA ASN A 102 10.43 -24.40 -0.14
C ASN A 102 11.36 -25.44 0.50
N VAL A 103 12.66 -25.14 0.65
CA VAL A 103 13.60 -26.07 1.30
C VAL A 103 13.60 -25.91 2.83
N ARG A 104 13.67 -27.03 3.57
CA ARG A 104 13.50 -27.08 5.05
C ARG A 104 14.55 -26.29 5.85
N ASN A 105 15.72 -26.03 5.27
CA ASN A 105 16.78 -25.24 5.90
C ASN A 105 16.74 -23.85 5.27
N SER A 106 15.83 -23.00 5.73
CA SER A 106 15.68 -21.64 5.19
C SER A 106 17.00 -20.89 5.31
N VAL A 107 17.49 -20.34 4.20
CA VAL A 107 18.45 -19.24 4.24
C VAL A 107 17.78 -18.10 5.00
N SER A 108 18.57 -17.37 5.81
CA SER A 108 18.10 -16.21 6.56
C SER A 108 17.47 -15.18 5.61
N THR A 109 16.16 -15.20 5.43
CA THR A 109 15.49 -14.24 4.54
C THR A 109 15.21 -12.97 5.32
N LYS A 110 16.25 -12.13 5.35
CA LYS A 110 16.23 -10.72 5.73
C LYS A 110 14.93 -10.00 5.26
N TYR A 111 14.36 -10.41 4.13
CA TYR A 111 13.19 -9.82 3.46
C TYR A 111 11.81 -10.35 3.85
N ASN A 112 11.70 -11.28 4.81
CA ASN A 112 10.40 -11.68 5.41
C ASN A 112 9.63 -10.52 6.02
N SER A 113 10.30 -9.40 6.19
CA SER A 113 9.92 -8.33 7.06
C SER A 113 9.37 -7.15 6.23
N ILE A 114 9.88 -6.91 5.01
CA ILE A 114 9.26 -6.05 3.98
C ILE A 114 7.91 -6.65 3.55
N LEU A 115 7.89 -7.96 3.31
CA LEU A 115 6.66 -8.65 2.92
C LEU A 115 5.73 -8.96 4.10
N ARG A 116 6.18 -8.70 5.33
CA ARG A 116 5.59 -9.20 6.60
C ARG A 116 5.18 -10.69 6.51
N PHE A 117 5.97 -11.46 5.78
CA PHE A 117 5.70 -12.84 5.42
C PHE A 117 6.57 -13.79 6.26
N SER A 118 5.90 -14.67 7.01
CA SER A 118 6.54 -15.80 7.68
C SER A 118 5.94 -17.09 7.15
N LYS A 119 6.77 -17.92 6.50
CA LYS A 119 6.31 -19.21 5.97
C LYS A 119 6.08 -20.19 7.12
N PRO A 120 4.87 -20.75 7.31
CA PRO A 120 4.66 -21.82 8.27
C PRO A 120 5.52 -23.05 7.91
N SER A 121 6.07 -23.73 8.92
CA SER A 121 7.00 -24.85 8.72
C SER A 121 6.36 -26.03 7.96
N TYR A 122 5.05 -26.22 8.11
CA TYR A 122 4.27 -27.28 7.46
C TYR A 122 3.85 -26.96 6.02
N VAL A 123 4.01 -25.72 5.55
CA VAL A 123 3.69 -25.35 4.17
C VAL A 123 4.86 -25.74 3.27
N LEU A 124 4.55 -26.55 2.25
CA LEU A 124 5.45 -27.02 1.20
C LEU A 124 4.86 -26.74 -0.18
N GLY A 125 5.71 -26.70 -1.20
CA GLY A 125 5.38 -26.41 -2.58
C GLY A 125 5.62 -24.94 -2.92
N SER A 126 6.58 -24.68 -3.81
CA SER A 126 6.97 -23.32 -4.19
C SER A 126 5.84 -22.51 -4.81
N ASN A 127 4.90 -23.14 -5.53
CA ASN A 127 3.71 -22.46 -6.06
C ASN A 127 2.74 -22.01 -4.95
N VAL A 128 2.55 -22.83 -3.91
CA VAL A 128 1.69 -22.47 -2.76
C VAL A 128 2.34 -21.31 -1.99
N ILE A 129 3.64 -21.42 -1.71
CA ILE A 129 4.42 -20.39 -1.03
C ILE A 129 4.38 -19.08 -1.83
N LYS A 130 4.56 -19.14 -3.15
CA LYS A 130 4.45 -17.98 -4.03
C LYS A 130 3.07 -17.32 -3.95
N GLY A 131 2.00 -18.12 -3.99
CA GLY A 131 0.64 -17.61 -3.82
C GLY A 131 0.45 -16.88 -2.49
N MET A 132 0.98 -17.43 -1.39
CA MET A 132 0.90 -16.77 -0.08
C MET A 132 1.68 -15.46 -0.01
N ILE A 133 2.86 -15.39 -0.66
CA ILE A 133 3.64 -14.15 -0.75
C ILE A 133 2.88 -13.10 -1.54
N ILE A 134 2.33 -13.47 -2.69
CA ILE A 134 1.52 -12.57 -3.53
C ILE A 134 0.32 -12.03 -2.74
N GLU A 135 -0.38 -12.89 -2.00
CA GLU A 135 -1.50 -12.49 -1.17
C GLU A 135 -1.08 -11.51 -0.07
N SER A 136 0.07 -11.74 0.59
CA SER A 136 0.62 -10.83 1.59
C SER A 136 0.91 -9.44 1.00
N ILE A 137 1.47 -9.41 -0.21
CA ILE A 137 1.73 -8.17 -0.96
C ILE A 137 0.42 -7.46 -1.28
N ILE A 138 -0.57 -8.18 -1.84
CA ILE A 138 -1.88 -7.60 -2.20
C ILE A 138 -2.59 -7.06 -0.97
N SER A 139 -2.59 -7.79 0.15
CA SER A 139 -3.19 -7.32 1.41
C SER A 139 -2.54 -6.02 1.89
N SER A 140 -1.20 -5.94 1.84
CA SER A 140 -0.44 -4.74 2.22
C SER A 140 -0.73 -3.54 1.31
N ILE A 141 -1.04 -3.80 0.04
CA ILE A 141 -1.46 -2.77 -0.92
C ILE A 141 -2.90 -2.34 -0.65
N ASP A 142 -3.80 -3.29 -0.46
CA ASP A 142 -5.22 -3.03 -0.27
C ASP A 142 -5.47 -2.26 1.01
N GLU A 143 -4.73 -2.50 2.09
CA GLU A 143 -4.74 -1.67 3.30
C GLU A 143 -4.46 -0.18 3.01
N GLN A 144 -3.60 0.14 2.03
CA GLN A 144 -3.32 1.53 1.63
C GLN A 144 -4.47 2.15 0.86
N PHE A 145 -5.21 1.34 0.10
CA PHE A 145 -6.32 1.79 -0.74
C PHE A 145 -7.70 1.65 -0.07
N TYR A 146 -7.85 0.92 1.04
CA TYR A 146 -9.15 0.62 1.65
C TYR A 146 -9.84 1.86 2.27
N THR A 147 -9.12 2.95 2.53
CA THR A 147 -9.65 4.21 3.07
C THR A 147 -10.21 5.16 2.00
N LEU A 148 -10.52 4.67 0.81
CA LEU A 148 -11.02 5.47 -0.32
C LEU A 148 -12.47 5.95 -0.10
N GLY A 149 -12.64 6.98 0.73
CA GLY A 149 -13.82 7.82 0.82
C GLY A 149 -13.97 8.81 -0.34
N SER A 150 -14.47 10.01 -0.06
CA SER A 150 -14.90 11.07 -1.00
C SER A 150 -13.84 11.65 -1.95
N ASP A 151 -12.54 11.33 -1.80
CA ASP A 151 -11.42 11.92 -2.55
C ASP A 151 -10.96 11.14 -3.80
N LYS A 152 -11.82 10.25 -4.32
CA LYS A 152 -11.50 9.32 -5.42
C LYS A 152 -10.85 9.99 -6.65
N LYS A 153 -11.30 11.18 -7.06
CA LYS A 153 -10.79 11.87 -8.27
C LYS A 153 -9.40 12.48 -8.10
N ALA A 154 -9.12 13.11 -6.96
CA ALA A 154 -7.81 13.71 -6.68
C ALA A 154 -6.74 12.62 -6.58
N ARG A 155 -7.06 11.50 -5.92
CA ARG A 155 -6.16 10.36 -5.76
C ARG A 155 -5.92 9.60 -7.06
N GLN A 156 -6.92 9.47 -7.94
CA GLN A 156 -6.72 8.95 -9.30
C GLN A 156 -5.71 9.78 -10.10
N SER A 157 -5.71 11.11 -9.95
CA SER A 157 -4.74 11.97 -10.63
C SER A 157 -3.30 11.75 -10.11
N GLN A 158 -3.15 11.60 -8.78
CA GLN A 158 -1.86 11.25 -8.17
C GLN A 158 -1.38 9.87 -8.60
N LEU A 159 -2.27 8.88 -8.68
CA LEU A 159 -1.94 7.54 -9.15
C LEU A 159 -1.51 7.53 -10.62
N LYS A 160 -2.10 8.38 -11.47
CA LYS A 160 -1.64 8.51 -12.87
C LYS A 160 -0.21 9.02 -12.96
N ILE A 161 0.14 10.02 -12.16
CA ILE A 161 1.50 10.57 -12.09
C ILE A 161 2.46 9.48 -11.60
N PHE A 162 2.17 8.87 -10.44
CA PHE A 162 2.97 7.78 -9.89
C PHE A 162 3.15 6.63 -10.89
N TYR A 163 2.07 6.21 -11.56
CA TYR A 163 2.14 5.13 -12.55
C TYR A 163 3.08 5.49 -13.71
N SER A 164 3.01 6.74 -14.20
CA SER A 164 3.90 7.22 -15.25
C SER A 164 5.37 7.17 -14.82
N ASP A 165 5.65 7.73 -13.64
CA ASP A 165 7.01 7.94 -13.14
C ASP A 165 7.67 6.63 -12.70
N GLU A 166 6.92 5.75 -12.04
CA GLU A 166 7.47 4.57 -11.35
C GLU A 166 7.08 3.26 -12.01
N CYS A 167 5.89 3.14 -12.63
CA CYS A 167 5.39 1.83 -13.07
C CYS A 167 5.70 1.48 -14.52
N THR A 168 5.90 2.48 -15.39
CA THR A 168 6.13 2.24 -16.82
C THR A 168 7.44 1.52 -17.10
N SER A 169 8.47 1.69 -16.26
CA SER A 169 9.74 0.98 -16.36
C SER A 169 9.63 -0.53 -16.12
N TYR A 170 8.53 -0.98 -15.52
CA TYR A 170 8.26 -2.39 -15.24
C TYR A 170 7.42 -3.07 -16.32
N LEU A 171 6.91 -2.36 -17.33
CA LEU A 171 6.30 -3.00 -18.51
C LEU A 171 7.33 -3.72 -19.40
#